data_AF-A0AAQ4CUL2-F1
#
_entry.id   AF-A0AAQ4CUL2-F1
#
_cell.length_a   1.000
_cell.length_b   1.000
_cell.length_c   1.000
_cell.angle_alpha   90.00
_cell.angle_beta   90.00
_cell.angle_gamma   90.00
#
_symmetry.space_group_name_H-M   'P 1'
#
loop_
_entity.id
_entity.type
_entity.pdbx_description
1 polymer ?
#
loop_
_entity_poly.entity_id
_entity_poly.type
_entity_poly.pdbx_seq_one_letter_code
_entity_poly.pdbx_strand_id
1 'polypeptide(L)'
;MASNKTPTKNFLYIGIVLAVIGVILMGVGTTTVTYQHEVFTVNGMTLGTPQITVNYFWNFVGLAIFLFGIGAILSHFELSKKGVKG
;
A
#
# COMPACT_ATOMS: atom_id res chain seq x y z
N MET A 1 -22.70 25.30 14.72
CA MET A 1 -23.52 24.14 14.31
C MET A 1 -22.71 23.29 13.35
N ALA A 2 -22.27 22.11 13.77
CA ALA A 2 -21.52 21.20 12.90
C ALA A 2 -22.48 20.64 11.83
N SER A 3 -22.09 20.78 10.57
CA SER A 3 -22.81 20.26 9.41
C SER A 3 -22.84 18.73 9.47
N ASN A 4 -23.95 18.15 9.92
CA ASN A 4 -24.26 16.72 9.75
C ASN A 4 -24.42 16.45 8.25
N LYS A 5 -23.43 15.79 7.63
CA LYS A 5 -23.49 15.28 6.25
C LYS A 5 -23.29 13.77 6.27
N THR A 6 -24.18 13.03 5.61
CA THR A 6 -24.17 11.56 5.61
C THR A 6 -22.82 11.11 5.05
N PRO A 7 -22.15 10.09 5.61
CA PRO A 7 -21.00 9.50 4.94
C PRO A 7 -21.46 8.98 3.58
N THR A 8 -21.12 9.71 2.53
CA THR A 8 -21.60 9.43 1.18
C THR A 8 -21.11 8.06 0.74
N LYS A 9 -21.92 7.33 -0.05
CA LYS A 9 -21.54 6.05 -0.66
C LYS A 9 -20.20 6.14 -1.39
N ASN A 10 -19.85 7.33 -1.89
CA ASN A 10 -18.56 7.66 -2.49
C ASN A 10 -17.38 7.35 -1.58
N PHE A 11 -17.47 7.59 -0.27
CA PHE A 11 -16.40 7.30 0.68
C PHE A 11 -16.15 5.78 0.80
N LEU A 12 -17.22 4.98 0.83
CA LEU A 12 -17.12 3.52 0.79
C LEU A 12 -16.51 3.03 -0.53
N TYR A 13 -16.95 3.57 -1.66
CA TYR A 13 -16.40 3.22 -2.98
C TYR A 13 -14.91 3.55 -3.10
N ILE A 14 -14.48 4.72 -2.61
CA ILE A 14 -13.06 5.10 -2.57
C ILE A 14 -12.27 4.10 -1.70
N GLY A 15 -12.79 3.74 -0.52
CA GLY A 15 -12.15 2.74 0.34
C GLY A 15 -11.97 1.37 -0.34
N ILE A 16 -12.99 0.88 -1.03
CA ILE A 16 -12.93 -0.38 -1.78
C ILE A 16 -11.91 -0.29 -2.92
N VAL A 17 -11.94 0.79 -3.70
CA VAL A 17 -10.99 1.00 -4.81
C VAL A 17 -9.55 1.04 -4.29
N LEU A 18 -9.29 1.75 -3.19
CA LEU A 18 -7.97 1.79 -2.56
C LEU A 18 -7.54 0.40 -2.06
N ALA A 19 -8.44 -0.37 -1.43
CA ALA A 19 -8.11 -1.73 -0.99
C ALA A 19 -7.72 -2.64 -2.18
N VAL A 20 -8.48 -2.60 -3.27
CA VAL A 20 -8.19 -3.39 -4.48
C VAL A 20 -6.86 -2.98 -5.12
N ILE A 21 -6.62 -1.68 -5.29
CA ILE A 21 -5.35 -1.16 -5.82
C ILE A 21 -4.18 -1.60 -4.94
N GLY A 22 -4.33 -1.52 -3.61
CA GLY A 22 -3.32 -1.95 -2.66
C GLY A 22 -2.95 -3.43 -2.83
N VAL A 23 -3.93 -4.32 -2.99
CA VAL A 23 -3.70 -5.75 -3.24
C VAL A 23 -2.94 -5.98 -4.55
N ILE A 24 -3.33 -5.29 -5.62
CA ILE A 24 -2.65 -5.40 -6.92
C ILE A 24 -1.18 -4.97 -6.80
N LEU A 25 -0.91 -3.85 -6.13
CA LEU A 25 0.45 -3.34 -5.93
C LEU A 25 1.29 -4.26 -5.01
N MET A 26 0.70 -4.85 -3.98
CA MET A 26 1.38 -5.87 -3.18
C MET A 26 1.74 -7.10 -4.01
N GLY A 27 0.87 -7.51 -4.95
CA GLY A 27 1.15 -8.54 -5.94
C GLY A 27 2.35 -8.19 -6.83
N VAL A 28 2.41 -6.96 -7.35
CA VAL A 28 3.59 -6.45 -8.09
C VAL A 28 4.83 -6.45 -7.20
N GLY A 29 4.70 -6.16 -5.91
CA GLY A 29 5.79 -6.21 -4.92
C GLY A 29 6.42 -7.60 -4.74
N THR A 30 5.76 -8.67 -5.19
CA THR A 30 6.34 -10.03 -5.18
C THR A 30 7.32 -10.28 -6.33
N THR A 31 7.36 -9.38 -7.32
CA THR A 31 8.36 -9.42 -8.38
C THR A 31 9.75 -9.14 -7.82
N THR A 32 10.78 -9.61 -8.52
CA THR A 32 12.17 -9.40 -8.12
C THR A 32 12.83 -8.30 -8.93
N VAL A 33 13.78 -7.60 -8.30
CA VAL A 33 14.70 -6.67 -8.94
C VAL A 33 16.11 -7.23 -8.84
N THR A 34 16.84 -7.14 -9.94
CA THR A 34 18.25 -7.50 -10.00
C THR A 34 19.06 -6.22 -9.98
N TYR A 35 20.04 -6.14 -9.07
CA TYR A 35 20.94 -4.99 -8.99
C TYR A 35 22.40 -5.46 -8.97
N GLN A 36 23.25 -4.63 -9.57
CA GLN A 36 24.69 -4.83 -9.50
C GLN A 36 25.17 -4.50 -8.10
N HIS A 37 26.13 -5.27 -7.60
CA HIS A 37 26.76 -5.01 -6.32
C HIS A 37 28.27 -5.15 -6.46
N GLU A 38 28.99 -4.31 -5.73
CA GLU A 38 30.45 -4.33 -5.70
C GLU A 38 30.90 -5.10 -4.46
N VAL A 39 31.95 -5.91 -4.61
CA VAL A 39 32.57 -6.64 -3.50
C VAL A 39 33.96 -6.07 -3.24
N PHE A 40 34.27 -5.80 -1.98
CA PHE A 40 35.60 -5.38 -1.57
C PHE A 40 36.53 -6.59 -1.50
N THR A 41 37.61 -6.55 -2.29
CA THR A 41 38.69 -7.54 -2.28
C THR A 41 40.00 -6.88 -1.85
N VAL A 42 41.02 -7.69 -1.56
CA VAL A 42 42.35 -7.21 -1.12
C VAL A 42 42.98 -6.22 -2.13
N ASN A 43 42.61 -6.31 -3.42
CA ASN A 43 43.14 -5.47 -4.50
C ASN A 43 42.16 -4.39 -5.00
N GLY A 44 41.10 -4.07 -4.25
CA GLY A 44 40.14 -3.01 -4.59
C GLY A 44 38.69 -3.50 -4.73
N MET A 45 37.87 -2.70 -5.41
CA MET A 45 36.46 -3.02 -5.68
C MET A 45 36.33 -3.78 -7.00
N THR A 46 35.64 -4.91 -6.98
CA THR A 46 35.32 -5.68 -8.17
C THR A 46 33.83 -5.95 -8.24
N LEU A 47 33.29 -5.90 -9.46
CA LEU A 47 31.88 -6.19 -9.72
C LEU A 47 31.57 -7.64 -9.33
N GLY A 48 30.68 -7.81 -8.35
CA GLY A 48 30.21 -9.11 -7.88
C GLY A 48 29.03 -9.63 -8.69
N THR A 49 28.64 -10.89 -8.44
CA THR A 49 27.45 -11.49 -9.07
C THR A 49 26.19 -10.71 -8.76
N PRO A 50 25.34 -10.33 -9.73
CA PRO A 50 24.14 -9.55 -9.49
C PRO A 50 23.27 -10.16 -8.38
N GLN A 51 22.83 -9.33 -7.44
CA GLN A 51 21.95 -9.77 -6.36
C GLN A 51 20.49 -9.61 -6.79
N ILE A 52 19.67 -10.57 -6.39
CA ILE A 52 18.24 -10.57 -6.66
C ILE A 52 17.51 -10.37 -5.34
N THR A 53 16.62 -9.40 -5.30
CA THR A 53 15.78 -9.15 -4.13
C THR A 53 14.33 -8.90 -4.55
N VAL A 54 13.39 -9.12 -3.64
CA VAL A 54 11.97 -8.82 -3.89
C VAL A 54 11.74 -7.31 -3.92
N ASN A 55 10.70 -6.87 -4.63
CA ASN A 55 10.40 -5.46 -4.79
C ASN A 55 9.69 -4.89 -3.56
N TYR A 56 10.47 -4.58 -2.53
CA TYR A 56 9.99 -4.03 -1.26
C TYR A 56 9.29 -2.68 -1.42
N PHE A 57 9.65 -1.88 -2.42
CA PHE A 57 9.03 -0.58 -2.66
C PHE A 57 7.54 -0.74 -3.00
N TRP A 58 7.23 -1.53 -4.03
CA TRP A 58 5.82 -1.77 -4.42
C TRP A 58 5.05 -2.54 -3.35
N ASN A 59 5.72 -3.46 -2.64
CA ASN A 59 5.10 -4.17 -1.53
C ASN A 59 4.68 -3.20 -0.40
N PHE A 60 5.57 -2.29 0.01
CA PHE A 60 5.29 -1.30 1.04
C PHE A 60 4.20 -0.30 0.60
N VAL A 61 4.31 0.26 -0.61
CA VAL A 61 3.32 1.19 -1.15
C VAL A 61 1.94 0.52 -1.27
N GLY A 62 1.90 -0.73 -1.75
CA GLY A 62 0.68 -1.52 -1.83
C GLY A 62 0.05 -1.76 -0.47
N LEU A 63 0.84 -2.12 0.54
CA LEU A 63 0.37 -2.31 1.91
C LEU A 63 -0.20 -1.01 2.49
N ALA A 64 0.48 0.12 2.30
CA ALA A 64 0.00 1.41 2.78
C ALA A 64 -1.36 1.78 2.18
N ILE A 65 -1.50 1.68 0.85
CA ILE A 65 -2.75 1.98 0.14
C ILE A 65 -3.87 1.02 0.55
N PHE A 66 -3.54 -0.26 0.73
CA PHE A 66 -4.50 -1.25 1.24
C PHE A 66 -5.02 -0.88 2.63
N LEU A 67 -4.13 -0.52 3.56
CA LEU A 67 -4.51 -0.11 4.92
C LEU A 67 -5.35 1.16 4.94
N PHE A 68 -5.07 2.14 4.07
CA PHE A 68 -5.95 3.30 3.89
C PHE A 68 -7.34 2.90 3.39
N GLY A 69 -7.43 1.96 2.43
CA GLY A 69 -8.70 1.43 1.94
C GLY A 69 -9.51 0.74 3.03
N ILE A 70 -8.88 -0.15 3.80
CA ILE A 70 -9.51 -0.83 4.94
C ILE A 70 -9.94 0.18 6.02
N GLY A 71 -9.09 1.15 6.35
CA GLY A 71 -9.42 2.20 7.31
C GLY A 71 -10.64 3.04 6.90
N ALA A 72 -10.75 3.39 5.62
CA ALA A 72 -11.91 4.09 5.08
C ALA A 72 -13.19 3.25 5.17
N ILE A 73 -13.12 1.95 4.84
CA ILE A 73 -14.25 1.02 4.96
C ILE A 73 -14.71 0.89 6.42
N LEU A 74 -13.77 0.67 7.34
CA LEU A 74 -14.08 0.57 8.77
C LEU A 74 -14.68 1.86 9.32
N SER A 75 -14.12 3.01 8.96
CA SER A 75 -14.65 4.32 9.34
C SER A 75 -16.08 4.53 8.83
N HIS A 76 -16.40 4.10 7.60
CA HIS A 76 -17.76 4.16 7.07
C HIS A 76 -18.75 3.32 7.91
N PHE A 77 -18.37 2.10 8.30
CA PHE A 77 -19.20 1.25 9.14
C PHE A 77 -19.41 1.82 10.54
N GLU A 78 -18.36 2.36 11.16
CA GLU A 78 -18.47 2.98 12.48
C GLU A 78 -19.38 4.21 12.48
N LEU A 79 -19.24 5.08 11.47
CA LEU A 79 -20.08 6.26 11.29
C LEU A 79 -21.55 5.88 11.05
N SER A 80 -21.78 4.83 10.25
CA SER A 80 -23.13 4.32 9.98
C SER A 80 -23.77 3.68 11.22
N LYS A 81 -22.98 2.99 12.06
CA LYS A 81 -23.45 2.34 13.30
C LYS A 81 -23.81 3.33 14.41
N LYS A 82 -23.08 4.45 14.51
CA LYS A 82 -23.35 5.49 15.53
C LYS A 82 -24.64 6.30 15.27
N GLY A 83 -25.41 5.97 14.22
CA GLY A 83 -26.63 6.71 13.90
C GLY A 83 -26.36 8.16 13.49
N VAL A 84 -25.10 8.49 13.14
CA VAL A 84 -24.74 9.73 12.46
C VAL A 84 -25.21 9.59 11.01
N LYS A 85 -26.54 9.60 10.87
CA LYS A 85 -27.22 9.95 9.63
C LYS A 85 -26.92 11.42 9.45
N GLY A 86 -25.92 11.75 8.65
CA GLY A 86 -25.88 13.11 8.17
C GLY A 86 -26.79 13.30 6.98
#